data_AF-A0A926VY61-F1
#
_entry.id   AF-A0A926VY61-F1
#
_cell.length_a   1.000
_cell.length_b   1.000
_cell.length_c   1.000
_cell.angle_alpha   90.00
_cell.angle_beta   90.00
_cell.angle_gamma   90.00
#
_symmetry.space_group_name_H-M   'P 1'
#
loop_
_entity.id
_entity.type
_entity.pdbx_description
1 polymer ?
#
loop_
_entity_poly.entity_id
_entity_poly.type
_entity_poly.pdbx_seq_one_letter_code
_entity_poly.pdbx_strand_id
1 'polypeptide(L)' 'MLSSFFTLAEEREKIFRNELIQYGVSSKKAVIAAKIIASGQSDELLSQEEIRIVKDARQKWSVRNKRYKP' A
#
# COMPACT_ATOMS: atom_id res chain seq x y z
N MET A 1 3.33 -18.77 19.63
CA MET A 1 3.26 -17.29 19.58
C MET A 1 3.32 -16.81 18.13
N LEU A 2 2.20 -16.86 17.42
CA LEU A 2 2.08 -16.40 16.01
C LEU A 2 1.03 -15.28 15.85
N SER A 3 0.24 -15.05 16.90
CA SER A 3 -0.92 -14.16 16.87
C SER A 3 -0.52 -12.69 16.65
N SER A 4 0.59 -12.26 17.25
CA SER A 4 1.05 -10.86 17.23
C SER A 4 1.56 -10.38 15.87
N PHE A 5 2.13 -11.25 15.04
CA PHE A 5 2.58 -10.89 13.68
C PHE A 5 1.40 -10.66 12.74
N PHE A 6 0.35 -11.47 12.87
CA PHE A 6 -0.86 -11.32 12.07
C PHE A 6 -1.59 -10.02 12.41
N THR A 7 -1.66 -9.69 13.71
CA THR A 7 -2.27 -8.43 14.16
C THR A 7 -1.53 -7.23 13.60
N LEU A 8 -0.19 -7.26 13.58
CA LEU A 8 0.64 -6.18 13.04
C LEU A 8 0.48 -6.00 11.51
N ALA A 9 0.34 -7.10 10.77
CA ALA A 9 0.11 -7.06 9.33
C ALA A 9 -1.27 -6.48 8.99
N GLU A 10 -2.32 -6.86 9.72
CA GLU A 10 -3.66 -6.29 9.55
C GLU A 10 -3.73 -4.80 9.93
N GLU A 11 -3.02 -4.40 10.99
CA GLU A 11 -2.97 -2.99 11.41
C GLU A 11 -2.23 -2.14 10.36
N ARG A 12 -1.09 -2.62 9.86
CA ARG A 12 -0.36 -1.98 8.76
C ARG A 12 -1.19 -1.92 7.48
N GLU A 13 -1.92 -2.98 7.14
CA GLU A 13 -2.81 -2.99 5.98
C GLU A 13 -3.88 -1.88 6.12
N LYS A 14 -4.50 -1.74 7.30
CA LYS A 14 -5.48 -0.68 7.55
C LYS A 14 -4.88 0.72 7.42
N ILE A 15 -3.68 0.94 7.97
CA ILE A 15 -2.98 2.23 7.88
C ILE A 15 -2.68 2.57 6.41
N PHE A 16 -2.01 1.66 5.68
CA PHE A 16 -1.68 1.88 4.28
C PHE A 16 -2.92 2.04 3.41
N ARG A 17 -3.97 1.25 3.66
CA ARG A 17 -5.23 1.39 2.93
C ARG A 17 -5.83 2.78 3.13
N ASN A 18 -5.88 3.25 4.38
CA ASN A 18 -6.46 4.55 4.69
C ASN A 18 -5.64 5.69 4.08
N GLU A 19 -4.31 5.62 4.17
CA GLU A 19 -3.42 6.56 3.51
C GLU A 19 -3.65 6.56 2.00
N LEU A 20 -3.56 5.40 1.34
CA LEU A 20 -3.72 5.30 -0.11
C LEU A 20 -5.07 5.86 -0.59
N ILE A 21 -6.16 5.59 0.14
CA ILE A 21 -7.48 6.18 -0.14
C ILE A 21 -7.43 7.70 0.05
N GLN A 22 -6.88 8.18 1.17
CA GLN A 22 -6.72 9.61 1.44
C GLN A 22 -5.93 10.30 0.34
N TYR A 23 -4.93 9.64 -0.26
CA TYR A 23 -4.14 10.14 -1.37
C TYR A 23 -4.82 10.05 -2.75
N GLY A 24 -6.02 9.46 -2.84
CA GLY A 24 -6.84 9.39 -4.06
C GLY A 24 -6.68 8.09 -4.86
N VAL A 25 -6.14 7.04 -4.25
CA VAL A 25 -6.13 5.70 -4.84
C VAL A 25 -7.50 5.05 -4.63
N SER A 26 -8.06 4.45 -5.69
CA SER A 26 -9.35 3.76 -5.59
C SER A 26 -9.31 2.65 -4.54
N SER A 27 -10.37 2.52 -3.74
CA SER A 27 -10.44 1.56 -2.62
C SER A 27 -9.98 0.13 -2.97
N LYS A 28 -10.34 -0.38 -4.15
CA LYS A 28 -9.86 -1.70 -4.64
C LYS A 28 -8.34 -1.76 -4.81
N LYS A 29 -7.73 -0.75 -5.43
CA LYS A 29 -6.28 -0.66 -5.63
C LYS A 29 -5.55 -0.42 -4.31
N ALA A 30 -6.14 0.37 -3.41
CA ALA A 30 -5.60 0.65 -2.09
C ALA A 30 -5.52 -0.61 -1.23
N VAL A 31 -6.53 -1.49 -1.27
CA VAL A 31 -6.50 -2.79 -0.55
C VAL A 31 -5.37 -3.67 -1.08
N ILE A 32 -5.26 -3.81 -2.40
CA ILE A 32 -4.23 -4.67 -3.02
C ILE A 32 -2.83 -4.15 -2.67
N ALA A 33 -2.59 -2.85 -2.87
CA ALA A 33 -1.30 -2.24 -2.54
C ALA A 33 -0.99 -2.29 -1.03
N ALA A 34 -1.98 -2.04 -0.17
CA ALA A 34 -1.80 -2.12 1.29
C ALA A 34 -1.44 -3.53 1.75
N LYS A 35 -2.09 -4.56 1.19
CA LYS A 35 -1.81 -5.96 1.50
C LYS A 35 -0.40 -6.36 1.08
N ILE A 36 0.02 -5.94 -0.11
CA ILE A 36 1.38 -6.18 -0.63
C ILE A 36 2.43 -5.50 0.24
N ILE A 37 2.23 -4.21 0.55
CA ILE A 37 3.17 -3.42 1.36
C ILE A 37 3.22 -3.96 2.80
N ALA A 38 2.08 -4.30 3.40
CA ALA A 38 2.00 -4.84 4.75
C ALA A 38 2.61 -6.24 4.85
N SER A 39 2.47 -7.05 3.80
CA SER A 39 3.08 -8.37 3.71
C SER A 39 4.60 -8.32 3.51
N GLY A 40 5.17 -7.15 3.19
CA GLY A 40 6.60 -6.99 2.92
C GLY A 40 7.10 -7.87 1.77
N GLN A 41 6.21 -8.33 0.89
CA GLN A 41 6.59 -9.18 -0.24
C GLN A 41 7.44 -8.37 -1.21
N SER A 42 8.58 -8.94 -1.61
CA SER A 42 9.43 -8.39 -2.65
C SER A 42 8.67 -8.29 -3.96
N ASP A 43 8.94 -7.23 -4.73
CA ASP A 43 8.34 -7.00 -6.05
C ASP A 43 8.54 -8.18 -7.02
N GLU A 44 9.50 -9.07 -6.76
CA GLU A 44 9.79 -10.29 -7.52
C GLU A 44 8.73 -11.39 -7.39
N LEU A 45 7.93 -11.38 -6.32
CA LEU A 45 6.84 -12.34 -6.08
C LEU A 45 5.47 -11.82 -6.54
N LEU A 46 5.42 -10.58 -7.03
CA LEU A 46 4.20 -9.93 -7.46
C LEU A 46 3.99 -10.12 -8.96
N SER A 47 2.72 -10.26 -9.35
CA SER A 47 2.37 -10.22 -10.77
C SER A 47 2.63 -8.81 -11.34
N GLN A 48 2.89 -8.72 -12.65
CA GLN A 48 3.10 -7.41 -13.30
C GLN A 48 1.93 -6.43 -13.09
N GLU A 49 0.70 -6.94 -12.96
CA GLU A 49 -0.48 -6.15 -12.65
C GLU A 49 -0.40 -5.55 -11.24
N GLU A 50 0.05 -6.33 -10.26
CA GLU A 50 0.24 -5.91 -8.87
C GLU A 50 1.37 -4.90 -8.73
N ILE A 51 2.50 -5.14 -9.41
CA ILE A 51 3.62 -4.18 -9.49
C ILE A 51 3.15 -2.84 -10.08
N ARG A 52 2.33 -2.88 -11.13
CA ARG A 52 1.74 -1.66 -11.72
C ARG A 52 0.84 -0.93 -10.73
N ILE A 53 -0.01 -1.66 -9.99
CA ILE A 53 -0.88 -1.07 -8.97
C ILE A 53 -0.07 -0.42 -7.86
N VAL A 54 0.97 -1.10 -7.35
CA VAL A 54 1.85 -0.57 -6.29
C VAL A 54 2.64 0.64 -6.80
N LYS A 55 3.17 0.60 -8.03
CA LYS A 55 3.84 1.76 -8.64
C LYS A 55 2.90 2.95 -8.83
N ASP A 56 1.69 2.75 -9.36
CA ASP A 56 0.69 3.82 -9.52
C ASP A 56 0.30 4.43 -8.17
N ALA A 57 0.08 3.57 -7.17
CA ALA A 57 -0.22 3.98 -5.80
C ALA A 57 0.94 4.78 -5.17
N ARG A 58 2.18 4.30 -5.29
CA ARG A 58 3.39 4.96 -4.79
C ARG A 58 3.67 6.27 -5.52
N GLN A 59 3.42 6.35 -6.82
CA GLN A 59 3.57 7.57 -7.60
C GLN A 59 2.53 8.61 -7.21
N LYS A 60 1.25 8.22 -7.06
CA LYS A 60 0.19 9.11 -6.55
C LYS A 60 0.50 9.61 -5.15
N TRP A 61 0.98 8.73 -4.28
CA TRP A 61 1.44 9.09 -2.94
C TRP A 61 2.59 10.09 -2.99
N SER A 62 3.62 9.83 -3.79
CA SER A 62 4.80 10.70 -3.93
C SER A 62 4.46 12.06 -4.54
N VAL A 63 3.64 12.11 -5.60
CA VAL A 63 3.23 13.35 -6.26
C VAL A 63 2.43 14.24 -5.31
N ARG A 64 1.53 13.65 -4.52
CA ARG A 64 0.72 14.43 -3.58
C ARG A 64 1.50 14.83 -2.32
N ASN A 65 2.44 14.00 -1.87
CA ASN A 65 3.37 14.36 -0.80
C ASN A 65 4.34 15.48 -1.23
N LYS A 66 4.77 15.49 -2.50
CA LYS A 66 5.56 16.61 -3.08
C LYS A 66 4.75 17.89 -3.22
N ARG A 67 3.43 17.82 -3.48
CA ARG A 67 2.55 19.00 -3.43
C ARG A 67 2.34 19.57 -2.03
N TYR A 68 2.78 18.86 -0.99
CA TYR A 68 2.70 19.29 0.41
C TYR A 68 4.04 19.72 1.01
N LYS A 69 5.11 19.81 0.20
CA LYS A 69 6.33 20.52 0.60
C LYS A 69 6.32 21.92 -0.04
N PRO A 70 6.12 23.00 0.74
CA PRO A 70 6.43 24.35 0.29
C PRO A 70 7.92 24.51 -0.01
#